data_AF-A0A6B9D964-F1
#
_entry.id   AF-A0A6B9D964-F1
#
_cell.length_a   1.000
_cell.length_b   1.000
_cell.length_c   1.000
_cell.angle_alpha   90.00
_cell.angle_beta   90.00
_cell.angle_gamma   90.00
#
_symmetry.space_group_name_H-M   'P 1'
#
loop_
_entity.id
_entity.type
_entity.pdbx_description
1 polymer ?
#
loop_
_entity_poly.entity_id
_entity_poly.type
_entity_poly.pdbx_seq_one_letter_code
_entity_poly.pdbx_strand_id
1 'polypeptide(L)'
;MAAQFQRDLLVRLSLLTLVIMMASSSDMETSNHIPAYLWKIQTSGGTTIDKRCSLCPAGHFMVKRCSEKEDTMCAPCAEGISFNDDWNMKYQCQRCRVCAGVFLYKQKCNSTCDAACDCQNGLRCMDTECRRCTRQIIESRIDSERANMDSLKHKGSDDSDTEKKHQIPKNKKRKQKKHKNNKRKHSKQ
;
A
#
# COMPACT_ATOMS: atom_id res chain seq x y z
N MET A 1 1.74 49.78 39.30
CA MET A 1 2.13 48.49 38.66
C MET A 1 0.96 47.49 38.58
N ALA A 2 0.14 47.32 39.63
CA ALA A 2 -1.02 46.42 39.59
C ALA A 2 -2.09 46.78 38.52
N ALA A 3 -2.39 48.08 38.32
CA ALA A 3 -3.37 48.53 37.33
C ALA A 3 -2.92 48.30 35.87
N GLN A 4 -1.61 48.33 35.60
CA GLN A 4 -1.04 48.06 34.28
C GLN A 4 -1.13 46.56 33.97
N PHE A 5 -0.81 45.72 34.95
CA PHE A 5 -0.92 44.27 34.85
C PHE A 5 -2.37 43.79 34.62
N GLN A 6 -3.35 44.43 35.27
CA GLN A 6 -4.77 44.14 35.05
C GLN A 6 -5.26 44.59 33.66
N ARG A 7 -4.78 45.73 33.15
CA ARG A 7 -5.09 46.17 31.77
C ARG A 7 -4.50 45.23 30.73
N ASP A 8 -3.24 44.80 30.91
CA ASP A 8 -2.59 43.86 30.01
C ASP A 8 -3.26 42.47 30.03
N LEU A 9 -3.71 42.03 31.20
CA LEU A 9 -4.48 40.78 31.33
C LEU A 9 -5.84 40.88 30.62
N LEU A 10 -6.55 42.00 30.76
CA LEU A 10 -7.84 42.23 30.10
C LEU A 10 -7.70 42.34 28.57
N VAL A 11 -6.65 43.00 28.07
CA VAL A 11 -6.37 43.10 26.62
C VAL A 11 -5.97 41.73 26.05
N ARG A 12 -5.22 40.91 26.79
CA ARG A 12 -4.92 39.54 26.36
C ARG A 12 -6.15 38.64 26.35
N LEU A 13 -7.01 38.76 27.36
CA LEU A 13 -8.28 38.02 27.41
C LEU A 13 -9.21 38.44 26.26
N SER A 14 -9.29 39.72 25.92
CA SER A 14 -10.12 40.18 24.80
C SER A 14 -9.59 39.72 23.44
N LEU A 15 -8.26 39.75 23.23
CA LEU A 15 -7.64 39.20 22.01
C LEU A 15 -7.85 37.69 21.90
N LEU A 16 -7.75 36.94 23.00
CA LEU A 16 -8.03 35.51 23.02
C LEU A 16 -9.50 35.22 22.66
N THR A 17 -10.45 36.00 23.18
CA THR A 17 -11.87 35.84 22.79
C THR A 17 -12.13 36.15 21.32
N LEU A 18 -11.45 37.16 20.74
CA LEU A 18 -11.56 37.46 19.31
C LEU A 18 -10.98 36.33 18.46
N VAL A 19 -9.83 35.75 18.84
CA VAL A 19 -9.22 34.61 18.12
C VAL A 19 -10.12 33.37 18.16
N ILE A 20 -10.78 33.10 19.29
CA ILE A 20 -11.72 31.97 19.42
C ILE A 20 -12.95 32.16 18.51
N MET A 21 -13.49 33.37 18.41
CA MET A 21 -14.63 33.67 17.53
C MET A 21 -14.28 33.56 16.03
N MET A 22 -13.03 33.82 15.65
CA MET A 22 -12.54 33.65 14.27
C MET A 22 -12.23 32.18 13.92
N ALA A 23 -12.09 31.29 14.92
CA ALA A 23 -11.90 29.85 14.71
C ALA A 23 -13.21 29.09 14.49
N SER A 24 -14.36 29.69 14.77
CA SER A 24 -15.69 29.07 14.67
C SER A 24 -16.40 29.24 13.32
N SER A 25 -15.76 29.77 12.27
CA SER A 25 -16.36 29.90 10.93
C SER A 25 -15.86 28.87 9.91
N SER A 26 -15.27 27.75 10.36
CA SER A 26 -15.28 26.55 9.54
C SER A 26 -16.57 25.80 9.84
N ASP A 27 -17.62 26.12 9.07
CA ASP A 27 -18.67 25.15 8.81
C ASP A 27 -18.00 23.95 8.11
N MET A 28 -17.43 23.05 8.91
CA MET A 28 -17.23 21.68 8.49
C MET A 28 -18.62 21.07 8.46
N GLU A 29 -19.40 21.48 7.47
CA GLU A 29 -20.45 20.65 6.91
C GLU A 29 -19.73 19.38 6.43
N THR A 30 -19.51 18.46 7.36
CA THR A 30 -19.56 17.03 7.09
C THR A 30 -21.01 16.75 6.69
N SER A 31 -21.40 17.29 5.54
CA SER A 31 -22.66 17.01 4.91
C SER A 31 -22.71 15.51 4.78
N ASN A 32 -23.79 14.90 5.26
CA ASN A 32 -24.14 13.49 5.10
C ASN A 32 -24.37 13.13 3.61
N HIS A 33 -23.53 13.66 2.72
CA HIS A 33 -23.70 13.62 1.29
C HIS A 33 -23.20 12.27 0.78
N ILE A 34 -24.15 11.40 0.41
CA ILE A 34 -23.86 10.11 -0.20
C ILE A 34 -23.19 10.36 -1.57
N PRO A 35 -21.97 9.85 -1.79
CA PRO A 35 -21.28 9.92 -3.08
C PRO A 35 -22.11 9.22 -4.18
N ALA A 36 -22.07 9.76 -5.39
CA ALA A 36 -22.93 9.30 -6.48
C ALA A 36 -22.23 9.31 -7.84
N TYR A 37 -22.73 8.50 -8.76
CA TYR A 37 -22.32 8.43 -10.16
C TYR A 37 -23.48 8.75 -11.10
N LEU A 38 -23.18 9.11 -12.35
CA LEU A 38 -24.18 9.31 -13.39
C LEU A 38 -24.43 8.01 -14.16
N TRP A 39 -25.70 7.69 -14.38
CA TRP A 39 -26.13 6.52 -15.12
C TRP A 39 -27.28 6.85 -16.07
N LYS A 40 -27.20 6.31 -17.28
CA LYS A 40 -28.25 6.46 -18.29
C LYS A 40 -29.38 5.47 -18.02
N ILE A 41 -30.58 5.99 -17.81
CA ILE A 41 -31.80 5.22 -17.63
C ILE A 41 -32.80 5.56 -18.73
N GLN A 42 -33.62 4.58 -19.13
CA GLN A 42 -34.79 4.81 -19.97
C GLN A 42 -35.99 5.09 -19.07
N THR A 43 -36.69 6.19 -19.29
CA THR A 43 -37.94 6.50 -18.60
C THR A 43 -39.10 5.72 -19.19
N SER A 44 -40.21 5.65 -18.48
CA SER A 44 -41.44 5.05 -19.00
C SER A 44 -41.94 5.70 -20.31
N GLY A 45 -41.53 6.94 -20.58
CA GLY A 45 -41.83 7.67 -21.82
C GLY A 45 -40.88 7.37 -22.99
N GLY A 46 -39.92 6.45 -22.83
CA GLY A 46 -38.93 6.12 -23.86
C GLY A 46 -37.80 7.13 -24.02
N THR A 47 -37.71 8.11 -23.11
CA THR A 47 -36.63 9.10 -23.09
C THR A 47 -35.46 8.59 -22.27
N THR A 48 -34.24 8.75 -22.78
CA THR A 48 -33.02 8.46 -22.01
C THR A 48 -32.60 9.69 -21.21
N ILE A 49 -32.41 9.54 -19.90
CA ILE A 49 -31.92 10.61 -19.01
C ILE A 49 -30.68 10.17 -18.23
N ASP A 50 -29.81 11.12 -17.89
CA ASP A 50 -28.71 10.91 -16.95
C ASP A 50 -29.23 11.08 -15.52
N LYS A 51 -29.37 9.97 -14.79
CA LYS A 51 -29.77 9.96 -13.38
C LYS A 51 -28.53 9.94 -12.49
N ARG A 52 -28.59 10.70 -11.39
CA ARG A 52 -27.61 10.62 -10.30
C ARG A 52 -27.99 9.46 -9.38
N CYS A 53 -27.06 8.52 -9.20
CA CYS A 53 -27.29 7.27 -8.49
C CYS A 53 -26.24 7.08 -7.39
N SER A 54 -26.65 6.61 -6.22
CA SER A 54 -25.75 6.45 -5.08
C SER A 54 -24.70 5.39 -5.36
N LEU A 55 -23.47 5.63 -4.90
CA LEU A 55 -22.42 4.62 -4.82
C LEU A 55 -22.74 3.62 -3.72
N CYS A 56 -22.18 2.40 -3.81
CA CYS A 56 -22.24 1.46 -2.69
C CYS A 56 -21.17 1.85 -1.67
N PRO A 57 -21.48 1.87 -0.36
CA PRO A 57 -20.51 2.23 0.67
C PRO A 57 -19.41 1.17 0.80
N ALA A 58 -18.38 1.50 1.59
CA ALA A 58 -17.42 0.50 2.07
C ALA A 58 -18.14 -0.69 2.70
N GLY A 59 -17.57 -1.88 2.58
CA GLY A 59 -18.22 -3.11 3.03
C GLY A 59 -19.30 -3.64 2.11
N HIS A 60 -19.60 -2.98 0.98
CA HIS A 60 -20.64 -3.39 0.05
C HIS A 60 -20.16 -3.43 -1.40
N PHE A 61 -20.90 -4.16 -2.22
CA PHE A 61 -20.76 -4.22 -3.67
C PHE A 61 -22.12 -4.02 -4.36
N MET A 62 -22.09 -3.59 -5.61
CA MET A 62 -23.26 -3.31 -6.43
C MET A 62 -23.87 -4.61 -6.97
N VAL A 63 -25.14 -4.86 -6.63
CA VAL A 63 -25.93 -5.95 -7.21
C VAL A 63 -26.66 -5.48 -8.47
N LYS A 64 -27.20 -4.26 -8.43
CA LYS A 64 -27.99 -3.68 -9.51
C LYS A 64 -27.76 -2.18 -9.57
N ARG A 65 -27.62 -1.63 -10.78
CA ARG A 65 -27.63 -0.17 -10.98
C ARG A 65 -29.02 0.39 -10.66
N CYS A 66 -29.06 1.68 -10.35
CA CYS A 66 -30.31 2.43 -10.26
C CYS A 66 -31.17 2.28 -11.52
N SER A 67 -32.47 2.38 -11.34
CA SER A 67 -33.47 2.48 -12.41
C SER A 67 -34.16 3.85 -12.35
N GLU A 68 -35.21 4.07 -13.14
CA GLU A 68 -36.04 5.28 -13.00
C GLU A 68 -36.55 5.46 -11.57
N LYS A 69 -37.07 4.38 -10.97
CA LYS A 69 -37.75 4.42 -9.66
C LYS A 69 -36.87 4.01 -8.49
N GLU A 70 -35.85 3.19 -8.73
CA GLU A 70 -34.99 2.63 -7.68
C GLU A 70 -33.59 3.26 -7.74
N ASP A 71 -32.93 3.40 -6.60
CA ASP A 71 -31.51 3.72 -6.53
C ASP A 71 -30.65 2.45 -6.70
N THR A 72 -29.33 2.60 -6.71
CA THR A 72 -28.38 1.49 -6.73
C THR A 72 -28.67 0.50 -5.59
N MET A 73 -28.75 -0.80 -5.91
CA MET A 73 -28.87 -1.86 -4.91
C MET A 73 -27.49 -2.40 -4.55
N CYS A 74 -27.19 -2.42 -3.26
CA CYS A 74 -25.92 -2.87 -2.72
C CYS A 74 -26.12 -4.07 -1.79
N ALA A 75 -25.15 -4.97 -1.75
CA ALA A 75 -25.10 -6.11 -0.85
C ALA A 75 -23.78 -6.14 -0.07
N PRO A 76 -23.76 -6.67 1.16
CA PRO A 76 -22.57 -6.68 1.99
C PRO A 76 -21.52 -7.67 1.47
N CYS A 77 -20.25 -7.34 1.70
CA CYS A 77 -19.13 -8.25 1.52
C CYS A 77 -19.18 -9.39 2.56
N ALA A 78 -18.70 -10.57 2.17
CA ALA A 78 -18.59 -11.70 3.09
C ALA A 78 -17.47 -11.44 4.12
N GLU A 79 -17.86 -11.34 5.39
CA GLU A 79 -16.96 -11.04 6.52
C GLU A 79 -15.77 -12.00 6.58
N GLY A 80 -14.56 -11.46 6.71
CA GLY A 80 -13.30 -12.23 6.75
C GLY A 80 -12.87 -12.89 5.43
N ILE A 81 -13.69 -12.84 4.37
CA ILE A 81 -13.42 -13.47 3.06
C ILE A 81 -13.20 -12.41 1.99
N SER A 82 -13.97 -11.32 2.03
CA SER A 82 -13.93 -10.25 1.04
C SER A 82 -14.21 -8.88 1.64
N PHE A 83 -13.72 -7.85 0.99
CA PHE A 83 -13.85 -6.47 1.44
C PHE A 83 -14.03 -5.49 0.28
N ASN A 84 -14.51 -4.29 0.60
CA ASN A 84 -14.35 -3.08 -0.22
C ASN A 84 -14.13 -1.92 0.75
N ASP A 85 -13.08 -1.14 0.52
CA ASP A 85 -12.56 -0.13 1.45
C ASP A 85 -13.13 1.28 1.25
N ASP A 86 -13.86 1.51 0.16
CA ASP A 86 -14.40 2.83 -0.17
C ASP A 86 -15.74 2.73 -0.93
N TRP A 87 -16.37 3.89 -1.14
CA TRP A 87 -17.51 4.07 -2.01
C TRP A 87 -17.22 3.62 -3.43
N ASN A 88 -18.05 2.73 -3.98
CA ASN A 88 -17.70 2.02 -5.19
C ASN A 88 -18.89 1.68 -6.11
N MET A 89 -18.54 1.28 -7.34
CA MET A 89 -19.45 0.73 -8.36
C MET A 89 -19.09 -0.73 -8.72
N LYS A 90 -18.37 -1.43 -7.83
CA LYS A 90 -17.85 -2.77 -8.12
C LYS A 90 -18.99 -3.78 -8.00
N TYR A 91 -19.09 -4.71 -8.95
CA TYR A 91 -20.11 -5.79 -8.91
C TYR A 91 -19.73 -6.97 -8.01
N GLN A 92 -18.59 -6.90 -7.35
CA GLN A 92 -18.09 -7.90 -6.41
C GLN A 92 -17.12 -7.25 -5.43
N CYS A 93 -16.99 -7.83 -4.24
CA CYS A 93 -15.95 -7.44 -3.28
C CYS A 93 -14.59 -7.99 -3.68
N GLN A 94 -13.52 -7.34 -3.22
CA GLN A 94 -12.16 -7.82 -3.34
C GLN A 94 -11.92 -8.96 -2.36
N ARG A 95 -11.15 -9.98 -2.76
CA ARG A 95 -10.78 -11.06 -1.83
C ARG A 95 -9.76 -10.56 -0.83
N CYS A 96 -9.94 -10.94 0.43
CA CYS A 96 -8.98 -10.66 1.48
C CYS A 96 -7.61 -11.28 1.17
N ARG A 97 -6.56 -10.53 1.49
CA ARG A 97 -5.19 -11.04 1.58
C ARG A 97 -5.10 -12.08 2.70
N VAL A 98 -4.33 -13.14 2.43
CA VAL A 98 -3.97 -14.15 3.43
C VAL A 98 -2.53 -13.92 3.88
N CYS A 99 -2.32 -13.73 5.18
CA CYS A 99 -0.98 -13.67 5.76
C CYS A 99 -0.53 -15.10 6.08
N ALA A 100 0.41 -15.62 5.30
CA ALA A 100 0.96 -16.97 5.45
C ALA A 100 2.46 -17.01 5.16
N GLY A 101 3.12 -18.11 5.50
CA GLY A 101 4.56 -18.27 5.32
C GLY A 101 5.33 -17.31 6.24
N VAL A 102 6.10 -16.38 5.66
CA VAL A 102 6.91 -15.39 6.40
C VAL A 102 6.11 -14.20 6.96
N PHE A 103 4.80 -14.18 6.73
CA PHE A 103 3.91 -13.11 7.16
C PHE A 103 3.06 -13.51 8.37
N LEU A 104 2.82 -12.58 9.27
CA LEU A 104 1.91 -12.67 10.41
C LEU A 104 0.77 -11.66 10.24
N TYR A 105 -0.41 -11.96 10.78
CA TYR A 105 -1.52 -11.02 10.80
C TYR A 105 -1.26 -9.91 11.81
N LYS A 106 -1.13 -8.67 11.33
CA LYS A 106 -1.19 -7.46 12.16
C LYS A 106 -2.64 -7.03 12.38
N GLN A 107 -3.46 -7.14 11.34
CA GLN A 107 -4.90 -6.94 11.37
C GLN A 107 -5.56 -7.99 10.49
N LYS A 108 -6.62 -8.62 10.97
CA LYS A 108 -7.43 -9.53 10.16
C LYS A 108 -8.32 -8.72 9.20
N CYS A 109 -8.59 -9.30 8.05
CA CYS A 109 -9.54 -8.73 7.09
C CYS A 109 -10.94 -8.65 7.72
N ASN A 110 -11.68 -7.60 7.36
CA ASN A 110 -13.11 -7.46 7.63
C ASN A 110 -13.82 -6.96 6.36
N SER A 111 -15.14 -6.79 6.40
CA SER A 111 -15.89 -6.32 5.21
C SER A 111 -15.41 -4.97 4.65
N THR A 112 -14.86 -4.06 5.47
CA THR A 112 -14.44 -2.71 5.03
C THR A 112 -12.93 -2.55 4.82
N CYS A 113 -12.11 -3.54 5.16
CA CYS A 113 -10.66 -3.40 5.16
C CYS A 113 -9.98 -4.72 4.83
N ASP A 114 -8.93 -4.67 4.01
CA ASP A 114 -8.08 -5.83 3.77
C ASP A 114 -7.32 -6.25 5.04
N ALA A 115 -6.77 -7.47 5.03
CA ALA A 115 -5.81 -7.89 6.04
C ALA A 115 -4.50 -7.09 5.93
N ALA A 116 -4.04 -6.54 7.06
CA ALA A 116 -2.70 -6.01 7.18
C ALA A 116 -1.75 -7.11 7.69
N CYS A 117 -0.71 -7.39 6.92
CA CYS A 117 0.33 -8.36 7.31
C CYS A 117 1.59 -7.64 7.80
N ASP A 118 2.34 -8.33 8.66
CA ASP A 118 3.69 -7.95 9.07
C ASP A 118 4.65 -9.12 8.84
N CYS A 119 5.95 -8.87 8.85
CA CYS A 119 6.96 -9.92 8.75
C CYS A 119 7.18 -10.62 10.09
N GLN A 120 7.53 -11.91 10.04
CA GLN A 120 7.98 -12.65 11.24
C GLN A 120 9.25 -12.05 11.85
N ASN A 121 9.52 -12.38 13.12
CA ASN A 121 10.70 -11.92 13.85
C ASN A 121 12.02 -12.16 13.07
N GLY A 122 12.89 -11.14 13.04
CA GLY A 122 14.14 -11.17 12.29
C GLY A 122 14.02 -10.79 10.80
N LEU A 123 12.81 -10.44 10.35
CA LEU A 123 12.54 -9.89 9.04
C LEU A 123 11.91 -8.49 9.18
N ARG A 124 12.02 -7.67 8.14
CA ARG A 124 11.37 -6.35 8.04
C ARG A 124 10.66 -6.18 6.70
N CYS A 125 9.58 -5.40 6.71
CA CYS A 125 8.86 -5.00 5.51
C CYS A 125 9.77 -4.17 4.59
N MET A 126 9.73 -4.44 3.29
CA MET A 126 10.43 -3.65 2.28
C MET A 126 9.58 -2.50 1.70
N ASP A 127 8.27 -2.60 1.85
CA ASP A 127 7.28 -1.66 1.34
C ASP A 127 6.22 -1.37 2.40
N THR A 128 5.46 -0.29 2.20
CA THR A 128 4.45 0.21 3.15
C THR A 128 3.27 -0.74 3.35
N GLU A 129 2.98 -1.57 2.36
CA GLU A 129 1.92 -2.59 2.42
C GLU A 129 2.46 -3.94 2.92
N CYS A 130 3.73 -3.99 3.30
CA CYS A 130 4.47 -5.17 3.73
C CYS A 130 4.22 -6.38 2.82
N ARG A 131 4.34 -6.22 1.50
CA ARG A 131 4.20 -7.33 0.52
C ARG A 131 5.48 -8.15 0.38
N ARG A 132 6.62 -7.62 0.80
CA ARG A 132 7.91 -8.33 0.78
C ARG A 132 8.65 -8.16 2.11
N CYS A 133 9.24 -9.26 2.57
CA CYS A 133 10.08 -9.31 3.76
C CYS A 133 11.55 -9.49 3.37
N THR A 134 12.44 -8.77 4.04
CA THR A 134 13.90 -8.99 3.96
C THR A 134 14.46 -9.22 5.35
N ARG A 135 15.64 -9.84 5.45
CA ARG A 135 16.31 -10.01 6.74
C ARG A 135 16.58 -8.66 7.39
N GLN A 136 16.19 -8.56 8.65
CA GLN A 136 16.61 -7.47 9.50
C GLN A 136 18.04 -7.79 9.94
N ILE A 137 19.01 -7.14 9.29
CA ILE A 137 20.38 -7.16 9.77
C ILE A 137 20.39 -6.26 11.01
N ILE A 138 20.35 -6.88 12.20
CA ILE A 138 20.59 -6.17 13.45
C ILE A 138 22.00 -5.58 13.34
N GLU A 139 22.21 -4.33 13.77
CA GLU A 139 23.53 -3.67 13.71
C GLU A 139 24.64 -4.53 14.36
N SER A 140 24.31 -5.36 15.34
CA SER A 140 25.22 -6.35 15.94
C SER A 140 25.77 -7.40 14.95
N ARG A 141 25.03 -7.69 13.87
CA ARG A 141 25.47 -8.60 12.80
C ARG A 141 26.42 -7.89 11.82
N ILE A 142 26.24 -6.59 11.60
CA ILE A 142 27.19 -5.75 10.85
C ILE A 142 28.54 -5.74 11.57
N ASP A 143 28.55 -5.67 12.91
CA ASP A 143 29.78 -5.76 13.71
C ASP A 143 30.43 -7.15 13.59
N SER A 144 29.65 -8.24 13.63
CA SER A 144 30.19 -9.60 13.47
C SER A 144 30.72 -9.90 12.06
N GLU A 145 30.07 -9.39 11.01
CA GLU A 145 30.49 -9.58 9.61
C GLU A 145 31.67 -8.66 9.26
N ARG A 146 31.75 -7.45 9.84
CA ARG A 146 32.91 -6.55 9.76
C ARG A 146 34.12 -7.11 10.50
N ALA A 147 33.94 -7.63 11.72
CA ALA A 147 35.00 -8.30 12.48
C ALA A 147 35.54 -9.55 11.76
N ASN A 148 34.68 -10.29 11.05
CA ASN A 148 35.09 -11.44 10.24
C ASN A 148 35.90 -11.02 8.99
N MET A 149 35.52 -9.92 8.33
CA MET A 149 36.27 -9.32 7.21
C MET A 149 37.62 -8.71 7.65
N ASP A 150 37.71 -8.18 8.86
CA ASP A 150 38.95 -7.66 9.43
C ASP A 150 39.89 -8.79 9.89
N SER A 151 39.36 -9.91 10.37
CA SER A 151 40.15 -11.11 10.72
C SER A 151 40.77 -11.81 9.50
N LEU A 152 40.13 -11.73 8.32
CA LEU A 152 40.69 -12.25 7.06
C LEU A 152 41.84 -11.40 6.50
N LYS A 153 41.98 -10.13 6.93
CA LYS A 153 43.12 -9.27 6.58
C LYS A 153 44.37 -9.54 7.42
N HIS A 154 44.24 -10.17 8.59
CA HIS A 154 45.35 -10.43 9.51
C HIS A 154 46.06 -11.79 9.30
N LYS A 155 45.67 -12.56 8.28
CA LYS A 155 46.32 -13.83 7.90
C LYS A 155 47.20 -13.73 6.63
N GLY A 156 47.48 -12.51 6.17
CA GLY A 156 48.19 -12.27 4.91
C GLY A 156 49.39 -11.34 5.05
N SER A 157 50.31 -11.63 5.96
CA SER A 157 51.64 -11.03 6.00
C SER A 157 52.54 -11.86 6.91
N ASP A 158 53.20 -12.85 6.31
CA ASP A 158 54.59 -13.24 6.56
C ASP A 158 54.88 -14.50 5.73
N ASP A 159 55.41 -14.33 4.52
CA ASP A 159 56.61 -15.05 4.12
C ASP A 159 57.24 -14.48 2.84
N SER A 160 58.56 -14.45 2.91
CA SER A 160 59.52 -13.78 2.05
C SER A 160 59.72 -14.44 0.68
N ASP A 161 60.31 -13.66 -0.22
CA ASP A 161 60.82 -14.01 -1.55
C ASP A 161 61.33 -15.46 -1.72
N THR A 162 60.85 -16.15 -2.75
CA THR A 162 61.75 -16.90 -3.63
C THR A 162 61.19 -17.01 -5.04
N GLU A 163 61.95 -16.45 -5.98
CA GLU A 163 61.73 -16.45 -7.41
C GLU A 163 61.75 -17.87 -8.01
N LYS A 164 60.69 -18.26 -8.74
CA LYS A 164 60.76 -19.34 -9.74
C LYS A 164 59.88 -19.03 -10.95
N LYS A 165 60.55 -18.69 -12.06
CA LYS A 165 59.98 -18.59 -13.42
C LYS A 165 59.46 -19.94 -13.91
N HIS A 166 58.21 -20.02 -14.39
CA HIS A 166 57.92 -20.71 -15.66
C HIS A 166 56.54 -20.36 -16.28
N GLN A 167 56.65 -19.76 -17.47
CA GLN A 167 55.80 -19.74 -18.67
C GLN A 167 54.27 -19.93 -18.63
N ILE A 168 53.64 -18.94 -19.27
CA ILE A 168 52.26 -18.85 -19.77
C ILE A 168 52.03 -19.85 -20.93
N PRO A 169 50.83 -20.43 -21.03
CA PRO A 169 50.15 -20.44 -22.33
C PRO A 169 48.77 -19.78 -22.30
N LYS A 170 48.53 -18.98 -23.34
CA LYS A 170 47.28 -18.29 -23.65
C LYS A 170 46.23 -19.27 -24.19
N ASN A 171 44.96 -18.89 -23.96
CA ASN A 171 43.77 -19.09 -24.80
C ASN A 171 43.10 -20.47 -24.90
N LYS A 172 41.78 -20.51 -24.63
CA LYS A 172 40.77 -20.77 -25.68
C LYS A 172 39.31 -20.47 -25.27
N LYS A 173 38.65 -19.72 -26.15
CA LYS A 173 37.21 -19.38 -26.24
C LYS A 173 36.29 -20.61 -26.30
N ARG A 174 35.04 -20.47 -25.83
CA ARG A 174 33.76 -20.78 -26.57
C ARG A 174 32.54 -20.59 -25.64
N LYS A 175 31.67 -19.60 -25.91
CA LYS A 175 30.47 -19.59 -26.79
C LYS A 175 29.17 -19.69 -25.97
N GLN A 176 28.54 -18.53 -25.73
CA GLN A 176 27.13 -18.41 -25.39
C GLN A 176 26.27 -18.79 -26.61
N LYS A 177 25.25 -19.62 -26.42
CA LYS A 177 24.19 -19.87 -27.40
C LYS A 177 22.86 -19.36 -26.83
N LYS A 178 22.38 -18.28 -27.43
CA LYS A 178 21.02 -17.72 -27.28
C LYS A 178 20.00 -18.72 -27.83
N HIS A 179 18.96 -19.04 -27.06
CA HIS A 179 17.73 -19.60 -27.62
C HIS A 179 16.74 -18.46 -27.90
N LYS A 180 16.52 -18.21 -29.20
CA LYS A 180 15.42 -17.40 -29.72
C LYS A 180 14.30 -18.34 -30.17
N ASN A 181 13.08 -17.99 -29.78
CA ASN A 181 11.80 -18.43 -30.32
C ASN A 181 11.78 -18.51 -31.84
N ASN A 182 11.06 -19.48 -32.40
CA ASN A 182 10.32 -19.24 -33.64
C ASN A 182 9.02 -20.06 -33.74
N LYS A 183 7.94 -19.35 -34.06
CA LYS A 183 6.65 -19.85 -34.56
C LYS A 183 6.81 -20.23 -36.04
N ARG A 184 6.18 -21.32 -36.49
CA ARG A 184 5.13 -21.36 -37.56
C ARG A 184 4.91 -22.79 -38.10
N LYS A 185 3.64 -23.21 -38.02
CA LYS A 185 2.78 -23.90 -39.02
C LYS A 185 3.46 -24.75 -40.13
N HIS A 186 3.05 -26.01 -40.33
CA HIS A 186 1.89 -26.43 -41.15
C HIS A 186 1.77 -27.97 -41.30
N SER A 187 0.52 -28.46 -41.17
CA SER A 187 -0.18 -29.43 -42.04
C SER A 187 0.16 -30.93 -42.12
N LYS A 188 -0.93 -31.72 -42.11
CA LYS A 188 -1.17 -33.09 -42.60
C LYS A 188 -0.85 -34.26 -41.66
N GLN A 189 -1.88 -34.78 -41.01
CA GLN A 189 -2.51 -36.06 -41.39
C GLN A 189 -3.95 -36.09 -40.90
#